data_AF-A0A4Y2I382-F1
#
_entry.id   AF-A0A4Y2I382-F1
#
_cell.length_a   1.000
_cell.length_b   1.000
_cell.length_c   1.000
_cell.angle_alpha   90.00
_cell.angle_beta   90.00
_cell.angle_gamma   90.00
#
_symmetry.space_group_name_H-M   'P 1'
#
loop_
_entity.id
_entity.type
_entity.pdbx_description
1 polymer ?
#
loop_
_entity_poly.entity_id
_entity_poly.type
_entity_poly.pdbx_seq_one_letter_code
_entity_poly.pdbx_strand_id
1 'polypeptide(L)'
;MTLVPCIVVFGVIAILLCEVMDTDDNAFPGYSRKRMKKEKTWKKVEAKKKRNSGEKYVSRHKNAMVPSRQIGEPCSCQCFSKIGQDNVQQIFNAFWELGNYDLQNSHLSKLVINNDVKRSYLRGTFVLYGVLTTLY
;
A
#
# COMPACT_ATOMS: atom_id res chain seq x y z
N MET A 1 42.58 -46.91 -13.41
CA MET A 1 41.72 -46.46 -14.53
C MET A 1 40.29 -46.90 -14.26
N THR A 2 39.31 -46.19 -14.81
CA THR A 2 37.89 -46.05 -14.38
C THR A 2 37.79 -45.05 -13.20
N LEU A 3 37.40 -43.78 -13.32
CA LEU A 3 36.45 -43.01 -14.16
C LEU A 3 34.96 -43.39 -13.98
N VAL A 4 34.32 -42.63 -13.06
CA VAL A 4 32.93 -42.10 -12.99
C VAL A 4 31.77 -43.14 -12.89
N PRO A 5 30.51 -42.76 -12.51
CA PRO A 5 29.98 -41.47 -12.03
C PRO A 5 28.96 -41.53 -10.85
N CYS A 6 28.89 -40.53 -9.96
CA CYS A 6 28.03 -39.32 -10.04
C CYS A 6 26.49 -39.49 -10.20
N ILE A 7 25.92 -40.70 -10.10
CA ILE A 7 24.47 -40.89 -10.35
C ILE A 7 23.59 -40.65 -9.11
N VAL A 8 24.13 -40.78 -7.89
CA VAL A 8 23.31 -40.75 -6.66
C VAL A 8 22.91 -39.35 -6.17
N VAL A 9 23.46 -38.26 -6.73
CA VAL A 9 23.15 -36.89 -6.28
C VAL A 9 22.06 -36.21 -7.14
N PHE A 10 21.84 -36.67 -8.38
CA PHE A 10 20.80 -36.10 -9.25
C PHE A 10 19.38 -36.65 -8.97
N GLY A 11 19.25 -37.77 -8.26
CA GLY A 11 17.95 -38.40 -7.99
C GLY A 11 17.06 -37.65 -6.98
N VAL A 12 17.65 -36.83 -6.10
CA VAL A 12 16.90 -36.15 -5.02
C VAL A 12 16.27 -34.83 -5.49
N ILE A 13 16.77 -34.23 -6.57
CA ILE A 13 16.28 -32.95 -7.10
C ILE A 13 15.00 -33.13 -7.95
N ALA A 14 14.78 -34.31 -8.55
CA ALA A 14 13.60 -34.56 -9.38
C ALA A 14 12.30 -34.85 -8.59
N ILE A 15 12.40 -35.16 -7.30
CA ILE A 15 11.22 -35.47 -6.46
C ILE A 15 10.55 -34.18 -5.94
N LEU A 16 11.23 -33.03 -5.93
CA LEU A 16 10.71 -31.78 -5.32
C LEU A 16 10.12 -30.75 -6.31
N LEU A 17 9.76 -31.13 -7.53
CA LEU A 17 9.03 -30.27 -8.48
C LEU A 17 7.70 -30.85 -8.99
N CYS A 18 7.23 -31.96 -8.39
CA CYS A 18 5.89 -32.51 -8.66
C CYS A 18 4.94 -32.28 -7.48
N GLU A 19 4.62 -31.02 -7.22
CA GLU A 19 3.48 -30.56 -6.40
C GLU A 19 3.00 -29.25 -7.08
N VAL A 20 1.80 -29.05 -7.65
CA VAL A 20 0.51 -29.72 -7.62
C VAL A 20 -0.19 -29.37 -8.95
N MET A 21 -0.58 -30.35 -9.75
CA MET A 21 -1.63 -30.16 -10.76
C MET A 21 -2.91 -30.74 -10.16
N ASP A 22 -3.76 -29.87 -9.61
CA ASP A 22 -5.10 -30.25 -9.14
C ASP A 22 -6.00 -30.57 -10.34
N THR A 23 -5.99 -31.82 -10.80
CA THR A 23 -7.05 -32.35 -11.68
C THR A 23 -8.17 -32.91 -10.82
N ASP A 24 -9.11 -32.04 -10.45
CA ASP A 24 -10.33 -32.40 -9.72
C ASP A 24 -11.39 -32.92 -10.72
N ASP A 25 -11.19 -34.17 -11.18
CA ASP A 25 -12.02 -34.81 -12.20
C ASP A 25 -13.21 -35.58 -11.59
N ASN A 26 -14.04 -34.91 -10.80
CA ASN A 26 -15.35 -35.44 -10.37
C ASN A 26 -16.47 -34.89 -11.27
N ALA A 27 -16.52 -35.39 -12.51
CA ALA A 27 -17.55 -35.02 -13.49
C ALA A 27 -18.83 -35.85 -13.31
N PHE A 28 -19.77 -35.38 -12.50
CA PHE A 28 -21.15 -35.90 -12.49
C PHE A 28 -21.90 -35.45 -13.76
N PRO A 29 -22.36 -36.38 -14.63
CA PRO A 29 -23.03 -36.02 -15.87
C PRO A 29 -24.46 -35.54 -15.56
N GLY A 30 -24.68 -34.22 -15.56
CA GLY A 30 -26.03 -33.66 -15.45
C GLY A 30 -26.13 -32.25 -14.85
N TYR A 31 -25.08 -31.73 -14.22
CA TYR A 31 -25.07 -30.34 -13.74
C TYR A 31 -24.19 -29.47 -14.65
N SER A 32 -24.73 -28.33 -15.12
CA SER A 32 -23.93 -27.34 -15.84
C SER A 32 -22.79 -26.87 -14.92
N ARG A 33 -21.54 -27.06 -15.35
CA ARG A 33 -20.38 -26.63 -14.54
C ARG A 33 -20.50 -25.15 -14.18
N LYS A 34 -20.45 -24.84 -12.88
CA LYS A 34 -20.38 -23.44 -12.40
C LYS A 34 -19.18 -22.77 -13.07
N ARG A 35 -19.38 -21.58 -13.62
CA ARG A 35 -18.30 -20.81 -14.24
C ARG A 35 -17.20 -20.54 -13.23
N MET A 36 -15.96 -20.90 -13.58
CA MET A 36 -14.80 -20.61 -12.74
C MET A 36 -14.64 -19.10 -12.50
N LYS A 37 -14.40 -18.73 -11.25
CA LYS A 37 -14.25 -17.33 -10.81
C LYS A 37 -12.87 -16.82 -11.19
N LYS A 38 -12.78 -15.98 -12.23
CA LYS A 38 -11.52 -15.33 -12.64
C LYS A 38 -11.30 -14.02 -11.90
N GLU A 39 -11.05 -14.07 -10.59
CA GLU A 39 -10.95 -12.86 -9.75
C GLU A 39 -9.86 -11.89 -10.21
N LYS A 40 -8.71 -12.41 -10.65
CA LYS A 40 -7.58 -11.60 -11.14
C LYS A 40 -7.93 -10.75 -12.37
N THR A 41 -8.87 -11.21 -13.19
CA THR A 41 -9.29 -10.49 -14.41
C THR A 41 -10.43 -9.52 -14.16
N TRP A 42 -10.89 -9.39 -12.91
CA TRP A 42 -11.95 -8.44 -12.60
C TRP A 42 -11.39 -7.03 -12.68
N LYS A 43 -12.06 -6.16 -13.46
CA LYS A 43 -11.70 -4.73 -13.61
C LYS A 43 -11.48 -4.03 -12.26
N LYS A 44 -12.22 -4.41 -11.22
CA LYS A 44 -12.05 -3.89 -9.85
C LYS A 44 -10.70 -4.27 -9.23
N VAL A 45 -10.27 -5.53 -9.40
CA VAL A 45 -9.01 -6.05 -8.85
C VAL A 45 -7.84 -5.44 -9.59
N GLU A 46 -7.91 -5.37 -10.93
CA GLU A 46 -6.90 -4.71 -11.75
C GLU A 46 -6.75 -3.23 -11.41
N ALA A 47 -7.86 -2.48 -11.32
CA ALA A 47 -7.83 -1.07 -10.94
C ALA A 47 -7.33 -0.86 -9.50
N LYS A 48 -7.61 -1.78 -8.58
CA LYS A 48 -7.04 -1.74 -7.22
C LYS A 48 -5.53 -1.92 -7.26
N LYS A 49 -5.03 -2.90 -8.02
CA LYS A 49 -3.60 -3.15 -8.19
C LYS A 49 -2.88 -1.93 -8.77
N LYS A 50 -3.37 -1.40 -9.90
CA LYS A 50 -2.80 -0.21 -10.55
C LYS A 50 -2.81 1.03 -9.66
N ARG A 51 -3.89 1.23 -8.88
CA ARG A 51 -3.95 2.33 -7.91
C ARG A 51 -2.88 2.20 -6.83
N ASN A 52 -2.67 0.98 -6.31
CA ASN A 52 -1.71 0.73 -5.24
C ASN A 52 -0.25 0.80 -5.72
N SER A 53 0.02 0.52 -7.00
CA SER A 53 1.34 0.73 -7.62
C SER A 53 1.55 2.15 -8.14
N GLY A 54 0.57 3.04 -7.99
CA GLY A 54 0.66 4.42 -8.47
C GLY A 54 0.59 4.56 -9.99
N GLU A 55 0.14 3.53 -10.71
CA GLU A 55 0.01 3.55 -12.17
C GLU A 55 -1.28 4.23 -12.63
N LYS A 56 -1.34 4.55 -13.93
CA LYS A 56 -2.57 5.02 -14.57
C LYS A 56 -3.65 3.93 -14.51
N TYR A 57 -4.89 4.32 -14.19
CA TYR A 57 -6.01 3.38 -14.14
C TYR A 57 -7.33 4.05 -14.50
N VAL A 58 -8.31 3.25 -14.91
CA VAL A 58 -9.66 3.73 -15.19
C VAL A 58 -10.50 3.65 -13.92
N SER A 59 -11.07 4.78 -13.49
CA SER A 59 -11.99 4.82 -12.37
C SER A 59 -13.31 4.14 -12.74
N ARG A 60 -13.75 3.15 -11.94
CA ARG A 60 -15.01 2.44 -12.20
C ARG A 60 -16.25 3.33 -12.12
N HIS A 61 -16.22 4.36 -11.27
CA HIS A 61 -17.39 5.21 -11.03
C HIS A 61 -17.54 6.29 -12.08
N LYS A 62 -16.41 6.91 -12.47
CA LYS A 62 -16.40 8.03 -13.42
C LYS A 62 -16.08 7.60 -14.85
N ASN A 63 -15.70 6.33 -15.06
CA ASN A 63 -15.13 5.79 -16.31
C ASN A 63 -14.02 6.68 -16.89
N ALA A 64 -13.34 7.43 -16.03
CA ALA A 64 -12.32 8.40 -16.40
C ALA A 64 -10.93 7.82 -16.17
N MET A 65 -9.98 8.17 -17.03
CA MET A 65 -8.57 7.84 -16.85
C MET A 65 -8.01 8.68 -15.70
N VAL A 66 -7.43 8.00 -14.71
CA VAL A 66 -6.64 8.62 -13.64
C VAL A 66 -5.18 8.46 -14.03
N PRO A 67 -4.39 9.55 -14.09
CA PRO A 67 -2.97 9.48 -14.46
C PRO A 67 -2.15 8.74 -13.40
N SER A 68 -0.96 8.30 -13.79
CA SER A 68 0.02 7.77 -12.84
C SER A 68 0.42 8.84 -11.83
N ARG A 69 0.83 8.37 -10.65
CA ARG A 69 1.39 9.22 -9.61
C ARG A 69 2.71 9.81 -10.10
N GLN A 70 2.92 11.07 -9.77
CA GLN A 70 4.11 11.83 -10.09
C GLN A 70 4.51 12.59 -8.81
N ILE A 71 5.78 12.93 -8.70
CA ILE A 71 6.24 13.84 -7.64
C ILE A 71 5.64 15.22 -7.92
N GLY A 72 5.03 15.83 -6.91
CA GLY A 72 4.41 17.15 -7.02
C GLY A 72 5.43 18.27 -7.08
N GLU A 73 4.94 19.49 -7.29
CA GLU A 73 5.78 20.69 -7.23
C GLU A 73 6.40 20.87 -5.84
N PRO A 74 7.62 21.43 -5.76
CA PRO A 74 8.27 21.71 -4.48
C PRO A 74 7.40 22.60 -3.58
N CYS A 75 7.30 22.26 -2.29
CA CYS A 75 6.61 23.13 -1.34
C CYS A 75 7.39 24.44 -1.11
N SER A 76 6.68 25.49 -0.70
CA SER A 76 7.28 26.73 -0.17
C SER A 76 8.15 26.51 1.08
N CYS A 77 7.95 25.38 1.77
CA CYS A 77 8.64 24.98 2.99
C CYS A 77 10.10 24.52 2.81
N GLN A 78 10.65 24.60 1.59
CA GLN A 78 12.03 24.24 1.24
C GLN A 78 12.44 22.80 1.63
N CYS A 79 11.48 21.89 1.86
CA CYS A 79 11.81 20.52 2.28
C CYS A 79 12.53 19.73 1.18
N PHE A 80 12.18 19.98 -0.09
CA PHE A 80 12.82 19.37 -1.26
C PHE A 80 14.32 19.71 -1.34
N SER A 81 14.69 20.95 -1.01
CA SER A 81 16.09 21.39 -1.00
C SER A 81 16.91 20.71 0.09
N LYS A 82 16.30 20.41 1.24
CA LYS A 82 16.97 19.74 2.37
C LYS A 82 17.19 18.25 2.13
N ILE A 83 16.25 17.59 1.46
CA ILE A 83 16.30 16.16 1.19
C ILE A 83 17.13 15.88 -0.07
N GLY A 84 17.06 16.75 -1.07
CA GLY A 84 17.66 16.55 -2.38
C GLY A 84 16.72 15.77 -3.32
N GLN A 85 16.67 16.19 -4.58
CA GLN A 85 15.72 15.66 -5.57
C GLN A 85 15.89 14.16 -5.82
N ASP A 86 17.13 13.67 -5.85
CA ASP A 86 17.44 12.25 -6.08
C ASP A 86 16.89 11.36 -4.96
N ASN A 87 17.05 11.80 -3.71
CA ASN A 87 16.53 11.10 -2.54
C ASN A 87 15.00 11.09 -2.54
N VAL A 88 14.36 12.20 -2.94
CA VAL A 88 12.89 12.24 -3.10
C VAL A 88 12.43 11.23 -4.15
N GLN A 89 13.14 11.13 -5.28
CA GLN A 89 12.82 10.16 -6.33
C GLN A 89 12.97 8.71 -5.83
N GLN A 90 14.03 8.42 -5.08
CA GLN A 90 14.25 7.10 -4.48
C GLN A 90 13.15 6.74 -3.49
N ILE A 91 12.80 7.66 -2.57
CA ILE A 91 11.72 7.47 -1.60
C ILE A 91 10.38 7.25 -2.33
N PHE A 92 10.12 8.04 -3.37
CA PHE A 92 8.90 7.92 -4.17
C PHE A 92 8.80 6.54 -4.83
N ASN A 93 9.88 6.09 -5.49
CA ASN A 93 9.91 4.80 -6.16
C ASN A 93 9.74 3.64 -5.15
N ALA A 94 10.51 3.67 -4.06
CA ALA A 94 10.47 2.63 -3.03
C ALA A 94 9.08 2.52 -2.38
N PHE A 95 8.40 3.65 -2.16
CA PHE A 95 7.05 3.64 -1.58
C PHE A 95 6.01 2.99 -2.50
N TRP A 96 6.05 3.31 -3.80
CA TRP A 96 5.09 2.78 -4.77
C TRP A 96 5.40 1.33 -5.20
N GLU A 97 6.67 0.92 -5.15
CA GLU A 97 7.11 -0.46 -5.39
C GLU A 97 6.44 -1.47 -4.44
N LEU A 98 6.11 -1.05 -3.21
CA LEU A 98 5.40 -1.90 -2.24
C LEU A 98 4.06 -2.45 -2.78
N GLY A 99 3.36 -1.69 -3.64
CA GLY A 99 2.15 -2.15 -4.36
C GLY A 99 0.96 -2.60 -3.50
N ASN A 100 1.05 -2.51 -2.17
CA ASN A 100 0.05 -2.97 -1.21
C ASN A 100 -0.22 -1.89 -0.18
N TYR A 101 -1.51 -1.58 0.00
CA TYR A 101 -2.00 -0.56 0.91
C TYR A 101 -1.58 -0.80 2.37
N ASP A 102 -1.66 -2.04 2.84
CA ASP A 102 -1.37 -2.36 4.24
C ASP A 102 0.13 -2.23 4.53
N LEU A 103 0.97 -2.64 3.57
CA LEU A 103 2.43 -2.47 3.65
C LEU A 103 2.83 -1.00 3.59
N GLN A 104 2.21 -0.22 2.69
CA GLN A 104 2.42 1.23 2.60
C GLN A 104 2.03 1.94 3.90
N ASN A 105 0.88 1.59 4.50
CA ASN A 105 0.43 2.19 5.75
C ASN A 105 1.31 1.80 6.94
N SER A 106 1.73 0.54 7.01
CA SER A 106 2.69 0.06 8.02
C SER A 106 4.04 0.78 7.90
N HIS A 107 4.55 0.95 6.67
CA HIS A 107 5.78 1.68 6.40
C HIS A 107 5.68 3.14 6.88
N LEU A 108 4.59 3.85 6.55
CA LEU A 108 4.39 5.23 7.00
C LEU A 108 4.29 5.31 8.53
N SER A 109 3.53 4.41 9.15
CA SER A 109 3.32 4.41 10.61
C SER A 109 4.62 4.24 11.39
N LYS A 110 5.60 3.49 10.84
CA LYS A 110 6.93 3.32 11.46
C LYS A 110 7.80 4.58 11.40
N LEU A 111 7.58 5.46 10.41
CA LEU A 111 8.38 6.65 10.20
C LEU A 111 7.78 7.91 10.87
N VAL A 112 6.51 7.85 11.25
CA VAL A 112 5.82 8.97 11.90
C VAL A 112 6.14 9.00 13.39
N ILE A 113 6.68 10.13 13.85
CA ILE A 113 6.94 10.39 15.26
C ILE A 113 5.89 11.39 15.74
N ASN A 114 5.08 11.00 16.74
CA ASN A 114 4.15 11.91 17.38
C ASN A 114 4.87 12.71 18.47
N ASN A 115 4.81 14.04 18.37
CA ASN A 115 5.26 14.93 19.43
C ASN A 115 4.03 15.44 20.17
N ASP A 116 3.94 15.17 21.47
CA ASP A 116 2.84 15.66 22.29
C ASP A 116 2.87 17.20 22.36
N VAL A 117 1.76 17.83 22.00
CA VAL A 117 1.60 19.28 22.14
C VAL A 117 1.31 19.59 23.61
N LYS A 118 2.16 20.41 24.25
CA LYS A 118 1.88 20.98 25.57
C LYS A 118 0.60 21.81 25.47
N ARG A 119 -0.50 21.36 26.10
CA ARG A 119 -1.77 22.10 26.14
C ARG A 119 -1.51 23.53 26.65
N SER A 120 -1.96 24.55 25.92
CA SER A 120 -2.01 25.92 26.44
C SER A 120 -3.25 26.09 27.31
N TYR A 121 -3.07 26.60 28.53
CA TYR A 121 -4.16 26.82 29.47
C TYR A 121 -5.09 27.95 29.00
N LEU A 122 -6.36 27.87 29.43
CA LEU A 122 -7.48 28.77 29.11
C LEU A 122 -7.06 30.25 29.16
N ARG A 123 -7.43 31.03 28.12
CA ARG A 123 -7.41 32.49 28.19
C ARG A 123 -8.40 32.95 29.27
N GLY A 124 -7.89 33.20 30.47
CA GLY A 124 -8.65 33.80 31.55
C GLY A 124 -8.94 35.26 31.23
N THR A 125 -10.13 35.56 30.73
CA THR A 125 -10.76 36.88 30.91
C THR A 125 -11.57 36.83 32.19
N PHE A 126 -10.94 37.19 33.31
CA PHE A 126 -11.64 37.49 34.55
C PHE A 126 -12.25 38.89 34.39
N VAL A 127 -13.49 38.96 33.91
CA VAL A 127 -14.19 40.24 33.78
C VAL A 127 -14.74 40.60 35.16
N LEU A 128 -14.06 41.50 35.87
CA LEU A 128 -14.57 42.12 37.09
C LEU A 128 -15.71 43.07 36.72
N TYR A 129 -16.96 42.63 36.88
CA TYR A 129 -18.13 43.51 36.93
C TYR A 129 -18.98 43.19 38.18
N GLY A 130 -19.28 44.23 38.95
CA GLY A 130 -20.22 44.26 40.09
C GLY A 130 -19.59 43.82 41.40
N VAL A 131 -19.51 44.63 42.45
CA VAL A 131 -20.64 45.33 43.08
C VAL A 131 -20.17 46.68 43.67
N LEU A 132 -20.57 47.78 43.02
CA LEU A 132 -20.72 49.09 43.65
C LEU A 132 -22.21 49.22 43.97
N THR A 133 -22.63 48.77 45.15
CA THR A 133 -23.92 49.14 45.72
C THR A 133 -23.72 50.40 46.55
N THR A 134 -24.53 51.38 46.18
CA THR A 134 -24.59 52.79 46.58
C THR A 134 -24.80 53.01 48.07
N LEU A 135 -24.24 54.12 48.54
CA LEU A 135 -24.72 54.95 49.66
C LEU A 135 -26.24 54.88 49.85
N TYR A 136 -26.69 54.50 51.04
CA TYR A 136 -27.65 55.19 51.92
C TYR A 136 -27.73 54.45 53.27
#